data_AF-A0A5D2RGK4-F1
#
_entry.id   AF-A0A5D2RGK4-F1
#
_cell.length_a   1.000
_cell.length_b   1.000
_cell.length_c   1.000
_cell.angle_alpha   90.00
_cell.angle_beta   90.00
_cell.angle_gamma   90.00
#
_symmetry.space_group_name_H-M   'P 1'
#
loop_
_entity.id
_entity.type
_entity.pdbx_description
1 polymer ?
#
loop_
_entity_poly.entity_id
_entity_poly.type
_entity_poly.pdbx_seq_one_letter_code
_entity_poly.pdbx_strand_id
1 'polypeptide(L)'
;STCLLISYTSNTFPTDYVPTVFDNFSANVVVDGSTVNLGLWDTAGQEDYNRLRPLSYRGADVFILAFSLISKASYENVTKKWIPELNHYAPGVPIVLVGTKLDLRDDSQYLADHPSALPISTAQGEELKKQIESSSYIECSAKSQQNVKAVFDAAIKVVLQPPKKNKKKKSGGCSIL
;
A
#
# COMPACT_ATOMS: atom_id res chain seq x y z
N SER A 1 7.84 3.14 -2.90
CA SER A 1 7.19 2.02 -3.60
C SER A 1 8.23 1.13 -4.24
N THR A 2 8.99 1.63 -5.22
CA THR A 2 10.15 0.97 -5.85
C THR A 2 11.12 0.26 -4.90
N CYS A 3 11.67 0.95 -3.89
CA CYS A 3 12.59 0.32 -2.94
C CYS A 3 11.94 -0.79 -2.11
N LEU A 4 10.64 -0.68 -1.81
CA LEU A 4 9.90 -1.72 -1.07
C LEU A 4 9.72 -2.99 -1.93
N LEU A 5 9.45 -2.80 -3.22
CA LEU A 5 9.37 -3.89 -4.18
C LEU A 5 10.74 -4.57 -4.34
N ILE A 6 11.79 -3.79 -4.64
CA ILE A 6 13.15 -4.33 -4.83
C ILE A 6 13.59 -5.07 -3.56
N SER A 7 13.49 -4.45 -2.38
CA SER A 7 13.81 -5.08 -1.09
C SER A 7 13.11 -6.41 -0.85
N TYR A 8 11.86 -6.58 -1.29
CA TYR A 8 11.14 -7.85 -1.16
C TYR A 8 11.65 -8.91 -2.15
N THR A 9 11.89 -8.50 -3.39
CA THR A 9 12.25 -9.42 -4.48
C THR A 9 13.72 -9.85 -4.46
N SER A 10 14.62 -8.97 -4.02
CA SER A 10 16.08 -9.19 -4.03
C SER A 10 16.68 -9.36 -2.63
N ASN A 11 15.87 -9.28 -1.58
CA ASN A 11 16.30 -9.28 -0.18
C ASN A 11 17.43 -8.28 0.14
N THR A 12 17.52 -7.21 -0.66
CA THR A 12 18.60 -6.21 -0.62
C THR A 12 18.02 -4.83 -0.89
N PHE A 13 18.49 -3.81 -0.17
CA PHE A 13 18.08 -2.43 -0.41
C PHE A 13 18.89 -1.85 -1.58
N PRO A 14 18.24 -1.29 -2.63
CA PRO A 14 18.97 -0.70 -3.75
C PRO A 14 19.67 0.59 -3.29
N THR A 15 21.00 0.66 -3.45
CA THR A 15 21.80 1.86 -3.17
C THR A 15 21.69 2.91 -4.26
N ASP A 16 21.37 2.50 -5.48
CA ASP A 16 21.16 3.37 -6.63
C ASP A 16 19.65 3.51 -6.91
N TYR A 17 19.12 4.73 -6.73
CA TYR A 17 17.71 5.02 -7.02
C TYR A 17 17.51 5.27 -8.52
N VAL A 18 16.90 4.33 -9.21
CA VAL A 18 16.38 4.52 -10.58
C VAL A 18 14.87 4.78 -10.49
N PRO A 19 14.36 5.93 -10.96
CA PRO A 19 12.92 6.19 -10.98
C PRO A 19 12.18 5.15 -11.85
N THR A 20 11.28 4.37 -11.23
CA THR A 20 10.53 3.32 -11.96
C THR A 20 9.50 3.93 -12.90
N VAL A 21 9.59 3.53 -14.18
CA VAL A 21 8.54 3.75 -15.17
C VAL A 21 7.49 2.63 -15.05
N PHE A 22 7.95 1.38 -14.90
CA PHE A 22 7.12 0.18 -14.70
C PHE A 22 8.00 -1.03 -14.37
N ASP A 23 7.74 -1.76 -13.28
CA ASP A 23 8.42 -3.03 -12.96
C ASP A 23 7.40 -4.13 -12.67
N ASN A 24 7.54 -5.28 -13.34
CA ASN A 24 6.72 -6.48 -13.14
C ASN A 24 7.57 -7.58 -12.50
N PHE A 25 7.24 -7.97 -11.26
CA PHE A 25 7.84 -9.14 -10.62
C PHE A 25 6.79 -10.24 -10.44
N SER A 26 7.15 -11.48 -10.79
CA SER A 26 6.33 -12.66 -10.51
C SER A 26 7.12 -13.65 -9.65
N ALA A 27 6.56 -14.05 -8.52
CA ALA A 27 7.10 -15.14 -7.71
C ALA A 27 6.00 -16.09 -7.24
N ASN A 28 6.36 -17.37 -7.12
CA ASN A 28 5.53 -18.36 -6.45
C ASN A 28 5.84 -18.33 -4.95
N VAL A 29 4.83 -18.04 -4.14
CA VAL A 29 4.93 -17.99 -2.68
C VAL A 29 3.97 -18.99 -2.06
N VAL A 30 4.45 -19.73 -1.06
CA VAL A 30 3.61 -20.68 -0.30
C VAL A 30 3.09 -19.98 0.94
N VAL A 31 1.77 -19.83 1.03
CA VAL A 31 1.07 -19.26 2.19
C VAL A 31 -0.04 -20.21 2.62
N ASP A 32 -0.06 -20.58 3.90
CA ASP A 32 -1.02 -21.54 4.48
C ASP A 32 -1.14 -22.85 3.67
N GLY A 33 -0.01 -23.33 3.12
CA GLY A 33 0.06 -24.56 2.32
C GLY A 33 -0.40 -24.42 0.86
N SER A 34 -0.85 -23.23 0.44
CA SER A 34 -1.25 -22.94 -0.95
C SER A 34 -0.15 -22.18 -1.67
N THR A 35 0.16 -22.57 -2.92
CA THR A 35 1.09 -21.83 -3.78
C THR A 35 0.33 -20.73 -4.53
N VAL A 36 0.77 -19.49 -4.36
CA VAL A 36 0.19 -18.29 -5.00
C VAL A 36 1.23 -17.70 -5.95
N ASN A 37 0.82 -17.37 -7.18
CA ASN A 37 1.65 -16.55 -8.07
C ASN A 37 1.39 -15.07 -7.78
N LEU A 38 2.38 -14.38 -7.26
CA LEU A 38 2.29 -12.97 -6.90
C LEU A 38 2.86 -12.12 -8.04
N GLY A 39 2.00 -11.42 -8.77
CA GLY A 39 2.38 -10.37 -9.71
C GLY A 39 2.44 -9.01 -9.01
N LEU A 40 3.59 -8.34 -9.01
CA LEU A 40 3.79 -7.02 -8.42
C LEU A 40 4.01 -5.98 -9.51
N TRP A 41 3.23 -4.90 -9.44
CA TRP A 41 3.21 -3.81 -10.41
C TRP A 41 3.58 -2.51 -9.68
N ASP A 42 4.85 -2.07 -9.78
CA ASP A 42 5.22 -0.76 -9.24
C ASP A 42 4.80 0.34 -10.22
N THR A 43 4.13 1.37 -9.69
CA THR A 43 3.67 2.50 -10.50
C THR A 43 4.25 3.81 -10.00
N ALA A 44 4.66 4.67 -10.92
CA ALA A 44 5.17 5.98 -10.56
C ALA A 44 4.07 6.84 -9.89
N GLY A 45 4.40 7.40 -8.72
CA GLY A 45 3.51 8.32 -8.00
C GLY A 45 3.47 9.75 -8.59
N GLN A 46 4.31 10.04 -9.58
CA GLN A 46 4.41 11.35 -10.24
C GLN A 46 3.21 11.61 -11.15
N GLU A 47 2.88 12.89 -11.32
CA GLU A 47 1.69 13.32 -12.06
C GLU A 47 1.75 13.02 -13.56
N ASP A 48 2.96 13.01 -14.13
CA ASP A 48 3.21 12.71 -15.54
C ASP A 48 2.69 11.31 -15.95
N TYR A 49 2.52 10.41 -14.97
CA TYR A 49 2.04 9.04 -15.19
C TYR A 49 0.58 8.83 -14.79
N ASN A 50 -0.16 9.88 -14.39
CA ASN A 50 -1.56 9.77 -13.95
C ASN A 50 -2.48 9.13 -15.02
N ARG A 51 -2.16 9.25 -16.32
CA ARG A 51 -2.94 8.64 -17.40
C ARG A 51 -2.60 7.18 -17.67
N LEU A 52 -1.37 6.77 -17.36
CA LEU A 52 -0.88 5.40 -17.61
C LEU A 52 -1.12 4.49 -16.41
N ARG A 53 -1.02 5.03 -15.19
CA ARG A 53 -1.21 4.29 -13.93
C ARG A 53 -2.53 3.50 -13.86
N PRO A 54 -3.69 4.03 -14.29
CA PRO A 54 -4.95 3.29 -14.23
C PRO A 54 -4.98 2.02 -15.09
N LEU A 55 -4.13 1.92 -16.11
CA LEU A 55 -4.06 0.73 -16.97
C LEU A 55 -3.59 -0.50 -16.19
N SER A 56 -2.79 -0.31 -15.14
CA SER A 56 -2.28 -1.37 -14.26
C SER A 56 -3.29 -1.86 -13.23
N TYR A 57 -4.42 -1.16 -13.04
CA TYR A 57 -5.39 -1.50 -12.00
C TYR A 57 -6.35 -2.61 -12.43
N ARG A 58 -6.48 -2.84 -13.74
CA ARG A 58 -7.40 -3.83 -14.29
C ARG A 58 -6.94 -5.23 -13.89
N GLY A 59 -7.79 -5.94 -13.14
CA GLY A 59 -7.50 -7.29 -12.67
C GLY A 59 -6.62 -7.35 -11.42
N ALA A 60 -6.38 -6.22 -10.74
CA ALA A 60 -5.69 -6.23 -9.46
C ALA A 60 -6.56 -6.90 -8.38
N ASP A 61 -5.97 -7.86 -7.66
CA ASP A 61 -6.63 -8.56 -6.55
C ASP A 61 -6.51 -7.81 -5.21
N VAL A 62 -5.46 -7.00 -5.06
CA VAL A 62 -5.16 -6.21 -3.85
C VAL A 62 -4.25 -5.03 -4.22
N PHE A 63 -4.41 -3.90 -3.53
CA PHE A 63 -3.49 -2.77 -3.61
C PHE A 63 -2.63 -2.66 -2.34
N ILE A 64 -1.34 -2.43 -2.52
CA ILE A 64 -0.45 -1.94 -1.46
C ILE A 64 -0.36 -0.42 -1.62
N LEU A 65 -1.02 0.32 -0.74
CA LEU A 65 -1.02 1.78 -0.78
C LEU A 65 -0.01 2.31 0.24
N ALA A 66 1.10 2.86 -0.24
CA ALA A 66 2.20 3.30 0.59
C ALA A 66 2.27 4.83 0.76
N PHE A 67 2.60 5.28 1.96
CA PHE A 67 3.04 6.65 2.25
C PHE A 67 4.35 6.62 3.05
N SER A 68 5.02 7.76 3.18
CA SER A 68 6.28 7.87 3.94
C SER A 68 6.01 8.42 5.34
N LEU A 69 6.50 7.72 6.36
CA LEU A 69 6.33 8.10 7.77
C LEU A 69 7.00 9.43 8.12
N ILE A 70 7.92 9.93 7.29
CA ILE A 70 8.56 11.24 7.45
C ILE A 70 8.01 12.32 6.50
N SER A 71 6.89 12.07 5.82
CA SER A 71 6.32 13.02 4.85
C SER A 71 4.81 13.16 5.01
N LYS A 72 4.40 14.24 5.68
CA LYS A 72 2.98 14.62 5.84
C LYS A 72 2.25 14.77 4.51
N ALA A 73 2.89 15.33 3.48
CA ALA A 73 2.29 15.45 2.16
C ALA A 73 1.91 14.08 1.56
N SER A 74 2.80 13.08 1.70
CA SER A 74 2.49 11.72 1.21
C SER A 74 1.34 11.06 1.98
N TYR A 75 1.25 11.31 3.29
CA TYR A 75 0.14 10.85 4.14
C TYR A 75 -1.19 11.48 3.72
N GLU A 76 -1.23 12.80 3.51
CA GLU A 76 -2.44 13.50 3.09
C GLU A 76 -2.91 13.10 1.69
N ASN A 77 -1.97 12.79 0.79
CA ASN A 77 -2.29 12.34 -0.56
C ASN A 77 -3.04 10.99 -0.58
N VAL A 78 -2.93 10.17 0.47
CA VAL A 78 -3.72 8.93 0.59
C VAL A 78 -5.21 9.23 0.45
N THR A 79 -5.75 10.14 1.26
CA THR A 79 -7.18 10.46 1.24
C THR A 79 -7.55 11.44 0.13
N LYS A 80 -6.67 12.40 -0.18
CA LYS A 80 -6.96 13.46 -1.15
C LYS A 80 -6.85 13.02 -2.60
N LYS A 81 -5.99 12.04 -2.90
CA LYS A 81 -5.66 11.65 -4.27
C LYS A 81 -5.85 10.15 -4.50
N TRP A 82 -5.18 9.32 -3.71
CA TRP A 82 -5.06 7.89 -4.02
C TRP A 82 -6.35 7.12 -3.82
N ILE A 83 -7.05 7.34 -2.71
CA ILE A 83 -8.33 6.68 -2.45
C ILE A 83 -9.40 7.05 -3.48
N PRO A 84 -9.61 8.34 -3.84
CA PRO A 84 -10.50 8.69 -4.94
C PRO A 84 -10.14 8.00 -6.27
N GLU A 85 -8.86 7.96 -6.62
CA GLU A 85 -8.37 7.33 -7.87
C GLU A 85 -8.64 5.82 -7.89
N LEU A 86 -8.26 5.10 -6.82
CA LEU A 86 -8.49 3.65 -6.71
C LEU A 86 -9.98 3.30 -6.69
N ASN A 87 -10.80 4.08 -5.99
CA ASN A 87 -12.25 3.87 -5.98
C ASN A 87 -12.90 4.12 -7.35
N HIS A 88 -12.35 5.04 -8.15
CA HIS A 88 -12.85 5.32 -9.49
C HIS A 88 -12.54 4.19 -10.47
N TYR A 89 -11.30 3.69 -10.48
CA TYR A 89 -10.83 2.74 -11.49
C TYR A 89 -10.92 1.27 -11.09
N ALA A 90 -10.86 0.95 -9.80
CA ALA A 90 -10.85 -0.41 -9.27
C ALA A 90 -11.72 -0.53 -7.99
N PRO A 91 -13.03 -0.24 -8.08
CA PRO A 91 -13.90 -0.20 -6.92
C PRO A 91 -13.99 -1.56 -6.21
N GLY A 92 -13.79 -1.54 -4.90
CA GLY A 92 -13.98 -2.70 -4.04
C GLY A 92 -12.84 -3.72 -4.05
N VAL A 93 -11.72 -3.43 -4.72
CA VAL A 93 -10.45 -4.13 -4.53
C VAL A 93 -9.89 -3.75 -3.15
N PRO A 94 -9.50 -4.71 -2.31
CA PRO A 94 -9.02 -4.43 -0.97
C PRO A 94 -7.65 -3.73 -0.98
N ILE A 95 -7.39 -2.95 0.07
CA ILE A 95 -6.17 -2.15 0.23
C ILE A 95 -5.43 -2.58 1.50
N VAL A 96 -4.12 -2.75 1.41
CA VAL A 96 -3.17 -2.81 2.52
C VAL A 96 -2.45 -1.46 2.61
N LEU A 97 -2.63 -0.74 3.70
CA LEU A 97 -2.00 0.56 3.93
C LEU A 97 -0.59 0.35 4.51
N VAL A 98 0.41 1.05 3.96
CA VAL A 98 1.81 0.88 4.37
C VAL A 98 2.48 2.22 4.70
N GLY A 99 2.95 2.35 5.94
CA GLY A 99 3.86 3.41 6.36
C GLY A 99 5.31 3.01 6.08
N THR A 100 6.00 3.70 5.19
CA THR A 100 7.38 3.38 4.78
C THR A 100 8.39 4.29 5.46
N LYS A 101 9.68 3.90 5.41
CA LYS A 101 10.81 4.63 5.99
C LYS A 101 10.74 4.72 7.53
N LEU A 102 10.33 3.62 8.16
CA LEU A 102 10.29 3.50 9.62
C LEU A 102 11.64 3.80 10.28
N ASP A 103 12.73 3.39 9.65
CA ASP A 103 14.10 3.66 10.09
C ASP A 103 14.38 5.16 10.27
N LEU A 104 13.83 6.04 9.42
CA LEU A 104 14.05 7.48 9.51
C LEU A 104 13.16 8.17 10.54
N ARG A 105 12.02 7.56 10.90
CA ARG A 105 11.16 8.08 11.97
C ARG A 105 11.79 7.88 13.34
N ASP A 106 12.51 6.77 13.50
CA ASP A 106 13.14 6.39 14.77
C ASP A 106 14.60 6.90 14.88
N ASP A 107 15.10 7.59 13.85
CA ASP A 107 16.45 8.19 13.80
C ASP A 107 16.43 9.65 14.30
N SER A 108 16.82 9.84 15.56
CA SER A 108 16.90 11.14 16.19
C SER A 108 17.84 12.13 15.48
N GLN A 109 18.94 11.65 14.89
CA GLN A 109 19.90 12.51 14.17
C GLN A 109 19.28 13.00 12.87
N TYR A 110 18.64 12.09 12.12
CA TYR A 110 17.94 12.46 10.88
C TYR A 110 16.86 13.52 11.13
N LEU A 111 16.08 13.36 12.20
CA LEU A 111 15.03 14.34 12.57
C LEU A 111 15.61 15.68 13.01
N ALA A 112 16.75 15.70 13.69
CA ALA A 112 17.45 16.94 14.05
C ALA A 112 17.95 17.68 12.81
N ASP A 113 18.49 16.96 11.83
CA ASP A 113 19.02 17.52 10.58
C ASP A 113 17.92 17.94 9.60
N HIS A 114 16.70 17.39 9.76
CA HIS A 114 15.55 17.66 8.91
C HIS A 114 14.34 18.12 9.74
N PRO A 115 14.36 19.33 10.34
CA PRO A 115 13.29 19.82 11.19
C PRO A 115 11.95 20.04 10.45
N SER A 116 11.97 20.07 9.12
CA SER A 116 10.77 20.11 8.27
C SER A 116 10.13 18.73 8.04
N ALA A 117 10.83 17.64 8.37
CA ALA A 117 10.22 16.32 8.41
C ALA A 117 9.18 16.32 9.54
N LEU A 118 7.93 16.04 9.17
CA LEU A 118 6.82 15.91 10.13
C LEU A 118 6.50 14.43 10.26
N PRO A 119 7.00 13.75 11.31
CA PRO A 119 6.84 12.33 11.45
C PRO A 119 5.38 11.96 11.72
N ILE A 120 4.93 10.89 11.08
CA ILE A 120 3.60 10.31 11.25
C ILE A 120 3.70 9.23 12.31
N SER A 121 2.93 9.40 13.38
CA SER A 121 2.83 8.40 14.45
C SER A 121 2.04 7.18 14.00
N THR A 122 2.28 6.04 14.67
CA THR A 122 1.50 4.82 14.45
C THR A 122 0.01 5.03 14.70
N ALA A 123 -0.36 5.87 15.66
CA ALA A 123 -1.76 6.21 15.94
C ALA A 123 -2.43 6.93 14.74
N GLN A 124 -1.72 7.85 14.08
CA GLN A 124 -2.23 8.51 12.87
C GLN A 124 -2.38 7.52 11.71
N GLY A 125 -1.44 6.58 11.55
CA GLY A 125 -1.55 5.53 10.54
C GLY A 125 -2.73 4.59 10.77
N GLU A 126 -2.97 4.19 12.02
CA GLU A 126 -4.15 3.38 12.40
C GLU A 126 -5.47 4.13 12.23
N GLU A 127 -5.49 5.44 12.47
CA GLU A 127 -6.67 6.26 12.19
C GLU A 127 -6.93 6.37 10.69
N LEU A 128 -5.88 6.62 9.90
CA LEU A 128 -5.97 6.64 8.43
C LEU A 128 -6.49 5.30 7.89
N LYS A 129 -6.01 4.18 8.44
CA LYS A 129 -6.47 2.83 8.09
C LYS A 129 -7.99 2.69 8.23
N LYS A 130 -8.56 3.14 9.35
CA LYS A 130 -10.00 3.13 9.60
C LYS A 130 -10.73 4.06 8.63
N GLN A 131 -10.20 5.27 8.43
CA GLN A 131 -10.80 6.29 7.57
C GLN A 131 -10.96 5.79 6.12
N ILE A 132 -9.99 5.03 5.60
CA ILE A 132 -10.00 4.53 4.23
C ILE A 132 -10.54 3.09 4.12
N GLU A 133 -10.99 2.50 5.23
CA GLU A 133 -11.46 1.12 5.32
C GLU A 133 -10.45 0.07 4.77
N SER A 134 -9.15 0.32 4.94
CA SER A 134 -8.10 -0.62 4.53
C SER A 134 -8.09 -1.88 5.40
N SER A 135 -7.71 -3.01 4.79
CA SER A 135 -7.72 -4.33 5.43
C SER A 135 -6.69 -4.44 6.57
N SER A 136 -5.53 -3.79 6.40
CA SER A 136 -4.46 -3.76 7.39
C SER A 136 -3.64 -2.47 7.27
N TYR A 137 -2.93 -2.14 8.34
CA TYR A 137 -1.90 -1.12 8.37
C TYR A 137 -0.60 -1.74 8.85
N ILE A 138 0.49 -1.50 8.12
CA ILE A 138 1.82 -2.04 8.44
C ILE A 138 2.86 -0.94 8.24
N GLU A 139 3.72 -0.75 9.24
CA GLU A 139 4.88 0.11 9.16
C GLU A 139 6.12 -0.70 8.82
N CYS A 140 6.91 -0.27 7.84
CA CYS A 140 8.09 -1.00 7.39
C CYS A 140 9.26 -0.07 7.04
N SER A 141 10.44 -0.67 7.03
CA SER A 141 11.64 -0.08 6.45
C SER A 141 12.21 -1.03 5.42
N ALA A 142 12.29 -0.56 4.18
CA ALA A 142 13.00 -1.26 3.12
C ALA A 142 14.52 -1.29 3.40
N LYS A 143 15.06 -0.25 4.06
CA LYS A 143 16.50 -0.13 4.37
C LYS A 143 16.96 -1.19 5.36
N SER A 144 16.19 -1.40 6.44
CA SER A 144 16.51 -2.40 7.47
C SER A 144 15.81 -3.74 7.26
N GLN A 145 15.05 -3.91 6.17
CA GLN A 145 14.16 -5.04 5.89
C GLN A 145 13.05 -5.27 6.94
N GLN A 146 12.88 -4.36 7.90
CA GLN A 146 11.89 -4.48 8.95
C GLN A 146 10.47 -4.48 8.36
N ASN A 147 9.71 -5.52 8.69
CA ASN A 147 8.31 -5.75 8.30
C ASN A 147 8.02 -5.80 6.79
N VAL A 148 9.05 -5.82 5.92
CA VAL A 148 8.85 -5.92 4.46
C VAL A 148 8.07 -7.19 4.12
N LYS A 149 8.47 -8.36 4.63
CA LYS A 149 7.74 -9.62 4.43
C LYS A 149 6.29 -9.54 4.92
N ALA A 150 6.06 -8.90 6.08
CA ALA A 150 4.73 -8.77 6.66
C ALA A 150 3.76 -8.00 5.76
N VAL A 151 4.24 -6.99 5.02
CA VAL A 151 3.44 -6.25 4.03
C VAL A 151 2.88 -7.20 2.96
N PHE A 152 3.75 -8.02 2.36
CA PHE A 152 3.36 -8.92 1.29
C PHE A 152 2.54 -10.12 1.79
N ASP A 153 2.89 -10.67 2.96
CA ASP A 153 2.08 -11.72 3.61
C ASP A 153 0.65 -11.23 3.87
N ALA A 154 0.48 -9.99 4.33
CA ALA A 154 -0.84 -9.39 4.55
C ALA A 154 -1.61 -9.21 3.25
N ALA A 155 -0.94 -8.75 2.18
CA ALA A 155 -1.56 -8.61 0.86
C ALA A 155 -2.05 -9.97 0.32
N ILE A 156 -1.22 -11.01 0.40
CA ILE A 156 -1.58 -12.37 -0.02
C ILE A 156 -2.75 -12.90 0.82
N LYS A 157 -2.70 -12.72 2.14
CA LYS A 157 -3.76 -13.18 3.04
C LYS A 157 -5.11 -12.53 2.73
N VAL A 158 -5.11 -11.23 2.39
CA VAL A 158 -6.33 -10.50 2.00
C VAL A 158 -6.96 -11.09 0.73
N VAL A 159 -6.15 -11.53 -0.23
CA VAL A 159 -6.64 -12.17 -1.46
C VAL A 159 -7.17 -13.58 -1.19
N LEU A 160 -6.45 -14.37 -0.39
CA LEU A 160 -6.85 -15.75 -0.05
C LEU A 160 -8.07 -15.81 0.88
N GLN A 161 -8.23 -14.82 1.76
CA GLN A 161 -9.30 -14.74 2.75
C GLN A 161 -10.01 -13.38 2.64
N PRO A 162 -10.77 -13.13 1.56
CA PRO A 162 -11.36 -11.82 1.32
C PRO A 162 -12.31 -11.45 2.46
N PRO A 163 -12.23 -10.20 2.97
CA PRO A 163 -13.09 -9.76 4.05
C PRO A 163 -14.57 -9.89 3.65
N LYS A 164 -15.38 -10.47 4.53
CA LYS A 164 -16.83 -10.63 4.30
C LYS A 164 -17.43 -9.22 4.12
N LYS A 165 -17.83 -8.87 2.89
CA LYS A 165 -18.59 -7.63 2.64
C LYS A 165 -19.86 -7.68 3.49
N ASN A 166 -19.97 -6.80 4.48
CA ASN A 166 -21.23 -6.57 5.17
C ASN A 166 -22.24 -6.07 4.13
N LYS A 167 -23.08 -6.98 3.60
CA LYS A 167 -24.23 -6.60 2.80
C LYS A 167 -25.08 -5.70 3.70
N LYS A 168 -25.04 -4.38 3.50
CA LYS A 168 -26.10 -3.50 4.00
C LYS A 168 -27.40 -4.14 3.53
N LYS A 169 -28.23 -4.59 4.48
CA LYS A 169 -29.59 -5.06 4.18
C LYS A 169 -30.25 -3.93 3.38
N LYS A 170 -30.51 -4.15 2.09
CA LYS A 170 -31.50 -3.36 1.38
C LYS A 170 -32.81 -3.61 2.13
N SER A 171 -33.23 -2.66 2.96
CA SER A 171 -34.60 -2.64 3.47
C SER A 171 -35.51 -2.71 2.25
N GLY A 172 -36.28 -3.79 2.19
CA GLY A 172 -37.05 -4.18 1.02
C GLY A 172 -37.96 -3.05 0.56
N GLY A 173 -38.01 -2.88 -0.76
CA GLY A 173 -39.16 -2.25 -1.37
C GLY A 173 -40.41 -3.01 -0.98
N CYS A 174 -41.44 -2.27 -0.58
CA CYS A 174 -42.81 -2.72 -0.72
C CYS A 174 -43.34 -2.01 -1.97
N SER A 175 -43.69 -2.81 -2.97
CA SER A 175 -44.49 -2.40 -4.12
C SER A 175 -45.87 -3.03 -3.99
N ILE A 176 -46.84 -2.51 -4.75
CA ILE A 176 -48.23 -2.98 -5.00
C ILE A 176 -49.22 -2.31 -4.01
N LEU A 177 -50.24 -1.53 -4.40
CA LEU A 177 -50.93 -1.25 -5.67
C LEU A 177 -51.43 0.21 -5.66
#